data_AF-A0AAW4ZXC1-F1
#
_entry.id   AF-A0AAW4ZXC1-F1
#
_cell.length_a   1.000
_cell.length_b   1.000
_cell.length_c   1.000
_cell.angle_alpha   90.00
_cell.angle_beta   90.00
_cell.angle_gamma   90.00
#
_symmetry.space_group_name_H-M   'P 1'
#
loop_
_entity.id
_entity.type
_entity.pdbx_description
1 polymer ?
#
loop_
_entity_poly.entity_id
_entity_poly.type
_entity_poly.pdbx_seq_one_letter_code
_entity_poly.pdbx_strand_id
1 'polypeptide(L)' 'MTEYHNNMHQKIFPDLTTKQFIVLVHYSLGKSAKIIEDELNCSRTTIEKHLSEIRIKFNCSKSSEIRAIYFMRIITNLID' A
#
# COMPACT_ATOMS: atom_id res chain seq x y z
N MET A 1 16.59 -7.76 4.34
CA MET A 1 15.68 -6.92 3.51
C MET A 1 14.29 -6.78 4.11
N THR A 2 13.82 -7.76 4.90
CA THR A 2 12.52 -7.80 5.59
C THR A 2 12.37 -6.80 6.76
N GLU A 3 13.45 -6.50 7.48
CA GLU A 3 13.40 -5.65 8.67
C GLU A 3 13.23 -4.16 8.36
N TYR A 4 13.89 -3.67 7.29
CA TYR A 4 13.79 -2.27 6.86
C TYR A 4 12.37 -1.90 6.38
N HIS A 5 11.73 -2.79 5.62
CA HIS A 5 10.34 -2.59 5.16
C HIS A 5 9.34 -2.60 6.32
N ASN A 6 9.58 -3.42 7.35
CA ASN A 6 8.73 -3.46 8.54
C ASN A 6 8.84 -2.18 9.38
N ASN A 7 10.04 -1.62 9.52
CA ASN A 7 10.25 -0.37 10.26
C ASN A 7 9.67 0.85 9.52
N MET A 8 9.82 0.89 8.19
CA MET A 8 9.23 1.94 7.35
C MET A 8 7.70 1.91 7.39
N HIS A 9 7.12 0.70 7.36
CA HIS A 9 5.69 0.48 7.49
C HIS A 9 5.13 1.10 8.78
N GLN A 10 5.69 0.76 9.94
CA GLN A 10 5.16 1.21 11.23
C GLN A 10 5.28 2.72 11.44
N LYS A 11 6.32 3.36 10.90
CA LYS A 11 6.49 4.82 11.01
C LYS A 11 5.55 5.59 10.08
N ILE A 12 5.47 5.20 8.81
CA ILE A 12 4.80 6.00 7.76
C ILE A 12 3.33 5.59 7.58
N PHE A 13 3.02 4.32 7.81
CA PHE A 13 1.70 3.73 7.61
C PHE A 13 1.27 2.90 8.83
N PRO A 14 1.23 3.49 10.04
CA PRO A 14 0.88 2.76 11.27
C PRO A 14 -0.53 2.15 11.22
N ASP A 15 -1.41 2.72 10.41
CA ASP A 15 -2.79 2.27 10.25
C ASP A 15 -2.90 0.97 9.44
N LEU A 16 -1.85 0.59 8.70
CA LEU A 16 -1.86 -0.57 7.82
C LEU A 16 -1.32 -1.80 8.54
N THR A 17 -1.70 -2.97 8.02
CA THR A 17 -0.96 -4.19 8.30
C THR A 17 0.18 -4.33 7.29
N THR A 18 1.22 -5.11 7.61
CA THR A 18 2.33 -5.36 6.67
C THR A 18 1.85 -5.84 5.30
N LYS A 19 0.81 -6.69 5.25
CA LYS A 19 0.22 -7.17 3.98
C LYS A 19 -0.47 -6.04 3.21
N GLN A 20 -1.27 -5.21 3.88
CA GLN A 20 -1.91 -4.05 3.27
C GLN A 20 -0.87 -3.06 2.74
N PHE A 21 0.21 -2.84 3.48
CA PHE A 21 1.31 -1.98 3.06
C PHE A 21 2.02 -2.51 1.81
N ILE A 22 2.35 -3.80 1.77
CA ILE A 22 2.97 -4.41 0.58
C ILE A 22 2.04 -4.28 -0.64
N VAL A 23 0.75 -4.56 -0.49
CA VAL A 23 -0.24 -4.35 -1.57
C VAL A 23 -0.25 -2.89 -2.03
N LEU A 24 -0.25 -1.94 -1.08
CA LEU A 24 -0.22 -0.50 -1.38
C LEU A 24 1.04 -0.08 -2.15
N VAL A 25 2.22 -0.59 -1.79
CA VAL A 25 3.48 -0.30 -2.47
C VAL A 25 3.40 -0.72 -3.93
N HIS A 26 3.03 -1.97 -4.20
CA HIS A 26 2.94 -2.47 -5.57
C HIS A 26 1.87 -1.72 -6.38
N TYR A 27 0.71 -1.46 -5.77
CA TYR A 27 -0.36 -0.70 -6.41
C TYR A 27 0.05 0.74 -6.75
N SER A 28 0.81 1.38 -5.87
CA SER A 28 1.28 2.76 -6.05
C SER A 28 2.34 2.88 -7.13
N LEU A 29 3.12 1.82 -7.36
CA LEU A 29 4.04 1.68 -8.48
C LEU A 29 3.34 1.39 -9.82
N GLY A 30 2.01 1.37 -9.86
CA GLY A 30 1.22 1.21 -11.08
C GLY A 30 0.99 -0.24 -11.50
N LYS A 31 1.33 -1.22 -10.66
CA LYS A 31 1.07 -2.63 -10.94
C LYS A 31 -0.43 -2.92 -10.88
N SER A 32 -0.92 -3.72 -11.83
CA SER A 32 -2.31 -4.17 -11.85
C SER A 32 -2.54 -5.25 -10.78
N ALA A 33 -3.79 -5.43 -10.34
CA ALA A 33 -4.13 -6.45 -9.36
C ALA A 33 -3.69 -7.88 -9.78
N LYS A 34 -3.66 -8.17 -11.09
CA LYS A 34 -3.16 -9.43 -11.64
C LYS A 34 -1.65 -9.60 -11.40
N ILE A 35 -0.86 -8.56 -11.69
CA ILE A 35 0.59 -8.60 -11.46
C ILE A 35 0.88 -8.75 -9.96
N ILE A 36 0.09 -8.08 -9.11
CA ILE A 36 0.22 -8.16 -7.65
C ILE A 36 -0.14 -9.58 -7.16
N GLU A 37 -1.15 -10.22 -7.76
CA GLU A 37 -1.53 -11.61 -7.47
C GLU A 37 -0.38 -12.58 -7.76
N ASP A 38 0.22 -12.46 -8.94
CA ASP A 38 1.35 -13.28 -9.36
C ASP A 38 2.58 -13.06 -8.44
N GLU A 39 2.87 -11.82 -8.05
CA GLU A 39 4.04 -11.48 -7.24
C GLU A 39 3.88 -11.81 -5.75
N LEU A 40 2.67 -11.66 -5.18
CA LEU A 40 2.40 -11.87 -3.76
C LEU A 40 1.83 -13.26 -3.46
N ASN A 41 1.63 -14.10 -4.48
CA ASN A 41 0.97 -15.41 -4.40
C ASN A 41 -0.35 -15.32 -3.60
N CYS A 42 -1.16 -14.31 -3.94
CA CYS A 42 -2.36 -13.94 -3.21
C CYS A 42 -3.51 -13.71 -4.18
N SER A 43 -4.68 -14.31 -3.93
CA SER A 43 -5.82 -14.18 -4.83
C SER A 43 -6.18 -12.72 -5.14
N ARG A 44 -6.57 -12.45 -6.38
CA ARG A 44 -7.06 -11.13 -6.79
C ARG A 44 -8.14 -10.57 -5.87
N THR A 45 -9.09 -11.39 -5.44
CA THR A 45 -10.17 -10.99 -4.50
C THR A 45 -9.61 -10.47 -3.18
N THR A 46 -8.53 -11.07 -2.68
CA THR A 46 -7.89 -10.62 -1.44
C THR A 46 -7.16 -9.30 -1.65
N ILE A 47 -6.53 -9.09 -2.81
CA ILE A 47 -5.88 -7.82 -3.17
C ILE A 47 -6.92 -6.69 -3.25
N GLU A 48 -8.04 -6.91 -3.94
CA GLU A 48 -9.13 -5.94 -4.04
C GLU A 48 -9.72 -5.62 -2.65
N LYS A 49 -9.88 -6.63 -1.80
CA LYS A 49 -10.30 -6.44 -0.40
C LYS A 49 -9.31 -5.57 0.37
N HIS A 50 -8.01 -5.83 0.27
CA HIS A 50 -7.00 -4.99 0.92
C HIS A 50 -7.03 -3.55 0.39
N LEU A 51 -7.17 -3.34 -0.91
CA LEU A 51 -7.30 -2.00 -1.48
C LEU A 51 -8.56 -1.28 -1.00
N SER A 52 -9.67 -1.98 -0.84
CA SER A 52 -10.90 -1.44 -0.27
C SER A 52 -10.72 -1.04 1.20
N GLU A 53 -10.10 -1.89 2.01
CA GLU A 53 -9.80 -1.58 3.42
C GLU A 53 -8.85 -0.38 3.56
N ILE A 54 -7.83 -0.28 2.70
CA ILE A 54 -6.89 0.85 2.68
C ILE A 54 -7.62 2.15 2.32
N ARG A 55 -8.52 2.11 1.33
CA ARG A 55 -9.36 3.26 0.96
C ARG A 55 -10.20 3.77 2.12
N ILE A 56 -10.79 2.86 2.88
CA ILE A 56 -11.55 3.19 4.10
C ILE A 56 -10.62 3.85 5.12
N LYS A 57 -9.45 3.26 5.41
CA LYS A 57 -8.47 3.80 6.37
C LYS A 57 -7.93 5.17 5.97
N PHE A 58 -7.76 5.40 4.68
CA PHE A 58 -7.26 6.66 4.13
C PHE A 58 -8.38 7.67 3.80
N ASN A 59 -9.64 7.30 4.05
CA ASN A 59 -10.80 8.09 3.69
C ASN A 59 -10.78 8.57 2.22
N CYS A 60 -10.47 7.67 1.29
CA CYS A 60 -10.41 7.97 -0.13
C CYS A 60 -11.24 6.99 -0.97
N SER A 61 -11.60 7.38 -2.18
CA SER A 61 -12.52 6.62 -3.04
C SER A 61 -11.91 6.27 -4.39
N LYS A 62 -10.92 7.03 -4.86
CA LYS A 62 -10.32 6.90 -6.18
C LYS A 62 -8.93 6.26 -6.13
N SER A 63 -8.60 5.56 -7.20
CA SER A 63 -7.29 4.95 -7.39
C SER A 63 -6.16 5.98 -7.52
N SER A 64 -6.44 7.21 -7.95
CA SER A 64 -5.45 8.29 -7.96
C SER A 64 -5.16 8.80 -6.55
N GLU A 65 -6.17 8.90 -5.69
CA GLU A 65 -6.06 9.41 -4.31
C GLU A 65 -5.21 8.47 -3.46
N ILE A 66 -5.47 7.16 -3.50
CA ILE A 66 -4.69 6.18 -2.74
C ILE A 66 -3.19 6.23 -3.11
N ARG A 67 -2.86 6.42 -4.39
CA ARG A 67 -1.47 6.56 -4.87
C ARG A 67 -0.86 7.89 -4.42
N ALA A 68 -1.63 8.98 -4.52
CA ALA A 68 -1.17 10.30 -4.07
C ALA A 68 -0.84 10.30 -2.58
N ILE A 69 -1.69 9.68 -1.74
CA ILE A 69 -1.46 9.54 -0.29
C ILE A 69 -0.19 8.75 -0.01
N TYR A 70 0.04 7.64 -0.72
CA TYR A 70 1.27 6.87 -0.60
C TYR A 70 2.51 7.73 -0.88
N PHE A 71 2.57 8.40 -2.04
CA PHE A 71 3.73 9.22 -2.40
C PHE A 71 3.91 10.42 -1.47
N MET A 72 2.81 11.07 -1.07
CA MET A 72 2.85 12.21 -0.14
C MET A 72 3.48 11.80 1.20
N ARG A 73 3.00 10.72 1.82
CA ARG A 73 3.54 10.26 3.12
C ARG A 73 5.02 9.86 3.02
N ILE A 74 5.43 9.22 1.92
CA ILE A 74 6.83 8.87 1.66
C ILE A 74 7.69 10.15 1.53
N ILE A 75 7.27 11.10 0.69
CA ILE A 75 8.02 12.35 0.45
C ILE A 75 8.16 13.16 1.74
N THR A 76 7.08 13.33 2.52
CA THR A 76 7.15 14.02 3.82
C THR A 76 8.18 13.39 4.75
N ASN A 77 8.20 12.05 4.84
CA ASN A 77 9.16 11.33 5.68
C ASN A 77 10.60 11.27 5.14
N LEU A 78 10.84 11.71 3.89
CA LEU A 78 12.19 11.84 3.32
C LEU A 78 12.80 13.22 3.55
N ILE A 79 11.96 14.22 3.82
CA ILE A 79 12.36 15.62 4.00
C ILE A 79 12.54 15.94 5.50
N ASP A 80 11.87 15.21 6.39
CA ASP A 80 12.03 15.23 7.85
C ASP A 80 13.18 14.34 8.35
#